data_AF-A0A1Y2S6B8-F1
#
_entry.id   AF-A0A1Y2S6B8-F1
#
_cell.length_a   1.000
_cell.length_b   1.000
_cell.length_c   1.000
_cell.angle_alpha   90.00
_cell.angle_beta   90.00
_cell.angle_gamma   90.00
#
_symmetry.space_group_name_H-M   'P 1'
#
loop_
_entity.id
_entity.type
_entity.pdbx_description
1 polymer ?
#
loop_
_entity_poly.entity_id
_entity_poly.type
_entity_poly.pdbx_seq_one_letter_code
_entity_poly.pdbx_strand_id
1 'polypeptide(L)'
;MLNNSFHLTQIIASVWGDPADITDAVWQAGYRKPERGEKEITELTIDIMNGVPDEVPYSERPKNLGDILTTELYSVIFEGTLSVMATPAMVAKMIQWNGYAREKK
;
A
#
# COMPACT_ATOMS: atom_id res chain seq x y z
N MET A 1 16.03 -2.33 13.99
CA MET A 1 15.16 -2.59 12.82
C MET A 1 14.10 -3.68 13.07
N LEU A 2 14.27 -4.60 14.04
CA LEU A 2 13.29 -5.66 14.37
C LEU A 2 11.89 -5.15 14.80
N ASN A 3 11.79 -4.04 15.54
CA ASN A 3 10.50 -3.57 16.10
C ASN A 3 9.46 -3.14 15.05
N ASN A 4 9.89 -2.55 13.92
CA ASN A 4 8.94 -2.06 12.91
C ASN A 4 8.28 -3.20 12.12
N SER A 5 8.98 -4.32 11.95
CA SER A 5 8.47 -5.51 11.23
C SER A 5 7.47 -6.29 12.07
N PHE A 6 7.73 -6.43 13.38
CA PHE A 6 6.78 -7.08 14.30
C PHE A 6 5.48 -6.29 14.42
N HIS A 7 5.55 -4.97 14.60
CA HIS A 7 4.36 -4.11 14.68
C HIS A 7 3.52 -4.14 13.39
N LEU A 8 4.17 -4.03 12.22
CA LEU A 8 3.46 -4.12 10.93
C LEU A 8 2.77 -5.48 10.76
N THR A 9 3.43 -6.56 11.14
CA THR A 9 2.85 -7.91 11.09
C THR A 9 1.60 -8.01 11.96
N GLN A 10 1.60 -7.42 13.16
CA GLN A 10 0.42 -7.42 14.04
C GLN A 10 -0.76 -6.65 13.45
N ILE A 11 -0.51 -5.49 12.84
CA ILE A 11 -1.55 -4.71 12.16
C ILE A 11 -2.19 -5.56 11.06
N ILE A 12 -1.38 -6.12 10.17
CA ILE A 12 -1.87 -6.94 9.06
C ILE A 12 -2.62 -8.17 9.56
N ALA A 13 -2.12 -8.84 10.61
CA ALA A 13 -2.79 -10.01 11.18
C ALA A 13 -4.16 -9.69 11.79
N SER A 14 -4.36 -8.47 12.30
CA SER A 14 -5.63 -8.06 12.93
C SER A 14 -6.78 -7.86 11.94
N VAL A 15 -6.46 -7.62 10.66
CA VAL A 15 -7.42 -7.39 9.57
C VAL A 15 -7.17 -8.34 8.38
N TRP A 16 -6.59 -9.51 8.65
CA TRP A 16 -6.21 -10.44 7.60
C TRP A 16 -7.43 -10.95 6.80
N GLY A 17 -7.33 -10.93 5.47
CA GLY A 17 -8.38 -11.41 4.57
C GLY A 17 -8.49 -10.53 3.33
N ASP A 18 -9.07 -9.34 3.48
CA ASP A 18 -9.26 -8.39 2.37
C ASP A 18 -8.03 -7.48 2.20
N PRO A 19 -7.41 -7.43 1.01
CA PRO A 19 -6.30 -6.51 0.73
C PRO A 19 -6.63 -5.03 0.95
N ALA A 20 -7.90 -4.62 0.76
CA ALA A 20 -8.34 -3.26 1.02
C ALA A 20 -8.31 -2.94 2.52
N ASP A 21 -8.83 -3.83 3.37
CA ASP A 21 -8.80 -3.67 4.83
C ASP A 21 -7.35 -3.60 5.36
N ILE A 22 -6.47 -4.44 4.81
CA ILE A 22 -5.04 -4.42 5.14
C ILE A 22 -4.42 -3.08 4.72
N THR A 23 -4.75 -2.58 3.52
CA THR A 23 -4.25 -1.30 3.01
C THR A 23 -4.64 -0.16 3.94
N ASP A 24 -5.91 -0.09 4.32
CA ASP A 24 -6.42 0.94 5.22
C ASP A 24 -5.72 0.89 6.58
N ALA A 25 -5.57 -0.29 7.18
CA ALA A 25 -4.91 -0.44 8.47
C ALA A 25 -3.43 -0.03 8.44
N VAL A 26 -2.70 -0.42 7.38
CA VAL A 26 -1.29 -0.06 7.19
C VAL A 26 -1.15 1.45 6.92
N TRP A 27 -2.05 2.01 6.12
CA TRP A 27 -2.09 3.44 5.83
C TRP A 27 -2.38 4.26 7.09
N GLN A 28 -3.38 3.89 7.89
CA GLN A 28 -3.71 4.55 9.15
C GLN A 28 -2.61 4.42 10.20
N ALA A 29 -1.85 3.33 10.20
CA ALA A 29 -0.70 3.14 11.06
C ALA A 29 0.52 4.02 10.69
N GLY A 30 0.44 4.77 9.60
CA GLY A 30 1.45 5.74 9.17
C GLY A 30 2.63 5.13 8.41
N TYR A 31 2.45 3.97 7.78
CA TYR A 31 3.47 3.41 6.89
C TYR A 31 3.42 4.11 5.53
N ARG A 32 4.50 4.78 5.16
CA ARG A 32 4.66 5.52 3.89
C ARG A 32 6.02 5.23 3.27
N LYS A 33 6.13 5.46 1.96
CA LYS A 33 7.43 5.67 1.31
C LYS A 33 7.97 7.06 1.68
N PRO A 34 9.29 7.29 1.62
CA PRO A 34 9.85 8.63 1.73
C PRO A 34 9.25 9.61 0.71
N GLU A 35 9.33 10.90 1.00
CA GLU A 35 8.92 11.94 0.05
C GLU A 35 9.69 11.79 -1.28
N ARG A 36 8.96 11.94 -2.38
CA ARG A 36 9.45 11.78 -3.75
C ARG A 36 9.30 13.09 -4.50
N GLY A 37 10.18 13.32 -5.47
CA GLY A 37 10.12 14.52 -6.31
C GLY A 37 8.92 14.52 -7.26
N GLU A 38 8.58 15.71 -7.76
CA GLU A 38 7.42 15.93 -8.66
C GLU A 38 7.42 15.01 -9.89
N LYS A 39 8.60 14.75 -10.47
CA LYS A 39 8.74 13.85 -11.62
C LYS A 39 8.30 12.43 -11.30
N GLU A 40 8.79 11.86 -10.20
CA GLU A 40 8.44 10.50 -9.78
C GLU A 40 6.96 10.38 -9.43
N ILE A 41 6.39 11.40 -8.77
CA ILE A 41 4.96 11.44 -8.49
C ILE A 41 4.12 11.54 -9.77
N THR A 42 4.59 12.28 -10.77
CA THR A 42 3.90 12.39 -12.06
C THR A 42 3.92 11.05 -12.80
N GLU A 43 5.07 10.38 -12.85
CA GLU A 43 5.20 9.05 -13.47
C GLU A 43 4.31 8.02 -12.78
N LEU A 44 4.30 8.00 -11.43
CA LEU A 44 3.40 7.15 -10.64
C LEU A 44 1.92 7.45 -10.93
N THR A 45 1.54 8.72 -10.99
CA THR A 45 0.14 9.11 -11.25
C THR A 45 -0.31 8.61 -12.62
N ILE A 46 0.55 8.72 -13.65
CA ILE A 46 0.26 8.21 -14.99
C ILE A 46 0.09 6.69 -14.95
N ASP A 47 0.98 5.97 -14.28
CA ASP A 47 0.93 4.51 -14.16
C ASP A 47 -0.36 4.03 -13.49
N ILE A 48 -0.69 4.61 -12.32
CA ILE A 48 -1.92 4.28 -11.60
C ILE A 48 -3.17 4.60 -12.43
N MET A 49 -3.22 5.78 -13.06
CA MET A 49 -4.39 6.18 -13.85
C MET A 49 -4.55 5.36 -15.14
N ASN A 50 -3.46 4.88 -15.74
CA ASN A 50 -3.50 3.95 -16.87
C ASN A 50 -4.00 2.55 -16.46
N GLY A 51 -3.81 2.16 -15.20
CA GLY A 51 -4.30 0.90 -14.65
C GLY A 51 -5.78 0.89 -14.29
N VAL A 52 -6.47 2.04 -14.29
CA VAL A 52 -7.90 2.14 -13.98
C VAL A 52 -8.73 1.65 -15.19
N PRO A 53 -9.55 0.60 -15.05
CA PRO A 53 -10.41 0.11 -16.13
C PRO A 53 -11.38 1.18 -16.65
N ASP A 54 -11.69 1.12 -17.94
CA ASP A 54 -12.58 2.09 -18.60
C ASP A 54 -13.98 2.12 -17.99
N GLU A 55 -14.45 0.98 -17.47
CA GLU A 55 -15.77 0.81 -16.85
C GLU A 55 -15.87 1.45 -15.46
N VAL A 56 -14.74 1.77 -14.81
CA VAL A 56 -14.77 2.40 -13.48
C VAL A 56 -15.34 3.81 -13.59
N PRO A 57 -16.44 4.12 -12.87
CA PRO A 57 -17.06 5.43 -12.89
C PRO A 57 -16.06 6.52 -12.50
N TYR A 58 -16.12 7.68 -13.17
CA TYR A 58 -15.23 8.81 -12.86
C TYR A 58 -15.27 9.21 -11.37
N SER A 59 -16.43 9.03 -10.71
CA SER A 59 -16.61 9.30 -9.28
C SER A 59 -15.79 8.40 -8.35
N GLU A 60 -15.35 7.24 -8.83
CA GLU A 60 -14.59 6.22 -8.08
C GLU A 60 -13.10 6.22 -8.42
N ARG A 61 -12.68 6.99 -9.43
CA ARG A 61 -11.27 7.13 -9.81
C ARG A 61 -10.50 7.96 -8.76
N PRO A 62 -9.17 7.77 -8.63
CA PRO A 62 -8.32 8.62 -7.78
C PRO A 62 -8.51 10.11 -8.07
N LYS A 63 -8.70 10.92 -7.01
CA LYS A 63 -9.00 12.36 -7.10
C LYS A 63 -7.85 13.23 -6.60
N ASN A 64 -6.94 12.64 -5.83
CA ASN A 64 -5.86 13.37 -5.18
C ASN A 64 -4.63 12.47 -5.00
N LEU A 65 -3.51 13.08 -4.60
CA LEU A 65 -2.26 12.37 -4.38
C LEU A 65 -2.39 11.26 -3.31
N GLY A 66 -3.18 11.48 -2.26
CA GLY A 66 -3.44 10.47 -1.23
C GLY A 66 -4.07 9.21 -1.80
N ASP A 67 -5.01 9.35 -2.74
CA ASP A 67 -5.62 8.21 -3.43
C ASP A 67 -4.56 7.46 -4.25
N ILE A 68 -3.73 8.18 -5.03
CA ILE A 68 -2.64 7.59 -5.83
C ILE A 68 -1.65 6.80 -4.95
N LEU A 69 -1.23 7.39 -3.83
CA LEU A 69 -0.28 6.77 -2.91
C LEU A 69 -0.89 5.57 -2.17
N THR A 70 -2.19 5.63 -1.84
CA THR A 70 -2.90 4.51 -1.23
C THR A 70 -3.08 3.37 -2.25
N THR A 71 -3.37 3.68 -3.51
CA THR A 71 -3.44 2.66 -4.58
C THR A 71 -2.08 2.00 -4.82
N GLU A 72 -0.99 2.75 -4.79
CA GLU A 72 0.36 2.16 -4.86
C GLU A 72 0.63 1.18 -3.72
N LEU A 73 0.21 1.50 -2.50
CA LEU A 73 0.32 0.58 -1.36
C LEU A 73 -0.58 -0.65 -1.54
N TYR A 74 -1.82 -0.43 -2.00
CA TYR A 74 -2.76 -1.50 -2.29
C TYR A 74 -2.18 -2.51 -3.29
N SER A 75 -1.55 -2.06 -4.39
CA SER A 75 -0.95 -2.97 -5.37
C SER A 75 0.10 -3.90 -4.75
N VAL A 76 0.97 -3.35 -3.89
CA VAL A 76 1.98 -4.15 -3.16
C VAL A 76 1.32 -5.17 -2.23
N ILE A 77 0.28 -4.77 -1.51
CA ILE A 77 -0.44 -5.65 -0.57
C ILE A 77 -1.19 -6.74 -1.34
N PHE A 78 -1.91 -6.36 -2.39
CA PHE A 78 -2.64 -7.26 -3.25
C PHE A 78 -1.72 -8.37 -3.77
N GLU A 79 -0.60 -8.01 -4.39
CA GLU A 79 0.42 -8.97 -4.84
C GLU A 79 0.91 -9.88 -3.70
N GLY A 80 1.17 -9.31 -2.52
CA GLY A 80 1.60 -10.07 -1.34
C GLY A 80 0.56 -11.07 -0.82
N THR A 81 -0.73 -10.83 -1.09
CA THR A 81 -1.85 -11.66 -0.66
C THR A 81 -2.32 -12.69 -1.70
N LEU A 82 -1.86 -12.60 -2.97
CA LEU A 82 -2.29 -13.50 -4.05
C LEU A 82 -1.94 -14.98 -3.81
N SER A 83 -0.90 -15.26 -3.01
CA SER A 83 -0.50 -16.63 -2.71
C SER A 83 -1.41 -17.25 -1.64
N VAL A 84 -1.86 -18.48 -1.87
CA VAL A 84 -2.55 -19.28 -0.82
C VAL A 84 -1.66 -19.57 0.40
N MET A 85 -0.34 -19.40 0.27
CA MET A 85 0.62 -19.53 1.36
C MET A 85 1.01 -18.17 1.95
N ALA A 86 0.34 -17.09 1.54
CA ALA A 86 0.59 -15.75 2.08
C ALA A 86 0.31 -15.73 3.58
N THR A 87 1.17 -15.03 4.31
CA THR A 87 1.02 -14.80 5.74
C THR A 87 1.18 -13.32 6.04
N PRO A 88 0.62 -12.80 7.15
CA PRO A 88 0.83 -11.42 7.57
C PRO A 88 2.31 -11.01 7.61
N ALA A 89 3.19 -11.91 8.04
CA ALA A 89 4.63 -11.66 8.12
C ALA A 89 5.29 -11.54 6.74
N MET A 90 4.83 -12.32 5.75
CA MET A 90 5.31 -12.22 4.37
C MET A 90 4.87 -10.91 3.73
N VAL A 91 3.62 -10.52 3.91
CA VAL A 91 3.09 -9.24 3.42
C VAL A 91 3.81 -8.06 4.09
N ALA A 92 4.03 -8.13 5.42
CA ALA A 92 4.82 -7.12 6.14
C ALA A 92 6.23 -6.94 5.55
N LYS A 93 6.90 -8.05 5.23
CA LYS A 93 8.22 -8.01 4.56
C LYS A 93 8.14 -7.39 3.17
N MET A 94 7.13 -7.74 2.39
CA MET A 94 6.95 -7.20 1.04
C MET A 94 6.71 -5.69 1.05
N ILE A 95 5.88 -5.19 1.96
CA ILE A 95 5.65 -3.76 2.20
C ILE A 95 7.00 -3.07 2.53
N GLN A 96 7.79 -3.65 3.44
CA GLN A 96 9.10 -3.10 3.82
C GLN A 96 10.13 -3.12 2.68
N TRP A 97 10.16 -4.19 1.89
CA TRP A 97 11.03 -4.29 0.70
C TRP A 97 10.65 -3.27 -0.37
N ASN A 98 9.37 -2.91 -0.45
CA ASN A 98 8.90 -1.82 -1.28
C ASN A 98 9.14 -0.44 -0.66
N GLY A 99 9.96 -0.32 0.39
CA GLY A 99 10.39 0.97 0.94
C GLY A 99 9.38 1.66 1.86
N TYR A 100 8.30 0.98 2.24
CA TYR A 100 7.36 1.50 3.24
C TYR A 100 7.93 1.35 4.64
N ALA A 101 8.00 2.47 5.36
CA ALA A 101 8.38 2.52 6.75
C ALA A 101 7.40 3.40 7.52
N ARG A 102 7.27 3.15 8.82
CA ARG A 102 6.46 4.02 9.68
C ARG A 102 7.11 5.40 9.72
N GLU A 103 6.36 6.43 9.37
CA GLU A 103 6.78 7.82 9.52
C GLU A 103 7.16 8.07 10.98
N LYS A 104 8.37 8.61 11.21
CA LYS A 104 8.73 9.13 12.52
C LYS A 104 8.05 10.50 12.64
N LYS A 105 6.98 10.57 13.43
CA LYS A 105 6.50 11.84 13.96
C LYS A 105 7.49 12.38 15.00
#